data_AF-A0A3P7RMW5-F1
#
_entry.id   AF-A0A3P7RMW5-F1
#
_cell.length_a   1.000
_cell.length_b   1.000
_cell.length_c   1.000
_cell.angle_alpha   90.00
_cell.angle_beta   90.00
_cell.angle_gamma   90.00
#
_symmetry.space_group_name_H-M   'P 1'
#
loop_
_entity.id
_entity.type
_entity.pdbx_description
1 polymer ?
#
loop_
_entity_poly.entity_id
_entity_poly.type
_entity_poly.pdbx_seq_one_letter_code
_entity_poly.pdbx_strand_id
1 'polypeptide(L)'
;MFVEPLSPSLIRVQDYYAPQQKTEVSFLPNTCKRYWNPDFLQQPNVTTETPVVGVAPDITTPAPPSCPNCSMNSTAQESLVQAVNESVCNNGGRIYFFKPHSSTEKDEESLAGTVYFVAYEKTVASWNTTLILAHQCSCDILRDRNSAIAIWSGPHVFGLYPGSVSVDLAGHTIVSFSSLHTALVDLTTRLEIKTSESVKPKCRKLEGLQLLVRKLADAR
;
A
#
# COMPACT_ATOMS: atom_id res chain seq x y z
N MET A 1 -9.60 15.60 -15.23
CA MET A 1 -11.05 15.73 -15.49
C MET A 1 -11.68 14.41 -15.11
N PHE A 2 -12.63 14.41 -14.15
CA PHE A 2 -13.39 13.22 -13.79
C PHE A 2 -14.70 13.23 -14.59
N VAL A 3 -15.08 12.09 -15.17
CA VAL A 3 -16.32 11.96 -15.96
C VAL A 3 -17.36 11.27 -15.08
N GLU A 4 -18.43 12.01 -14.74
CA GLU A 4 -19.61 11.50 -14.05
C GLU A 4 -20.85 11.81 -14.89
N PRO A 5 -21.82 10.88 -15.01
CA PRO A 5 -21.84 9.51 -14.47
C PRO A 5 -20.87 8.56 -15.22
N LEU A 6 -20.38 7.54 -14.52
CA LEU A 6 -19.60 6.47 -15.15
C LEU A 6 -20.51 5.67 -16.10
N SER A 7 -20.07 5.48 -17.34
CA SER A 7 -20.72 4.57 -18.27
C SER A 7 -20.11 3.17 -18.16
N PRO A 8 -20.90 2.08 -18.22
CA PRO A 8 -20.37 0.72 -18.25
C PRO A 8 -19.39 0.52 -19.41
N SER A 9 -18.28 -0.17 -19.15
CA SER A 9 -17.31 -0.59 -20.15
C SER A 9 -17.60 -2.03 -20.60
N LEU A 10 -17.30 -2.35 -21.85
CA LEU A 10 -17.49 -3.70 -22.39
C LEU A 10 -16.15 -4.44 -22.42
N ILE A 11 -16.08 -5.59 -21.74
CA ILE A 11 -14.97 -6.53 -21.86
C ILE A 11 -15.41 -7.62 -22.84
N ARG A 12 -14.67 -7.78 -23.93
CA ARG A 12 -14.93 -8.80 -24.96
C ARG A 12 -13.75 -9.75 -25.07
N VAL A 13 -14.03 -11.04 -25.00
CA VAL A 13 -13.11 -12.11 -25.37
C VAL A 13 -13.66 -12.78 -26.61
N GLN A 14 -12.83 -12.97 -27.63
CA GLN A 14 -13.24 -13.55 -28.90
C GLN A 14 -12.12 -14.44 -29.45
N ASP A 15 -12.51 -15.57 -30.04
CA ASP A 15 -11.60 -16.38 -30.85
C ASP A 15 -11.26 -15.66 -32.17
N TYR A 16 -9.96 -15.51 -32.43
CA TYR A 16 -9.45 -14.81 -33.61
C TYR A 16 -9.87 -15.47 -34.94
N TYR A 17 -9.89 -16.81 -34.99
CA TYR A 17 -10.20 -17.59 -36.18
C TYR A 17 -11.66 -18.03 -36.25
N ALA A 18 -12.40 -17.95 -35.13
CA ALA A 18 -13.84 -18.17 -35.08
C ALA A 18 -14.58 -16.97 -34.44
N PRO A 19 -14.76 -15.84 -35.16
CA PRO A 19 -15.35 -14.61 -34.62
C PRO A 19 -16.74 -14.72 -34.00
N GLN A 20 -17.47 -15.78 -34.36
CA GLN A 20 -18.78 -16.12 -33.84
C GLN A 20 -18.71 -16.58 -32.37
N GLN A 21 -17.57 -17.12 -31.94
CA GLN A 21 -17.30 -17.52 -30.56
C GLN A 21 -16.75 -16.33 -29.79
N LYS A 22 -17.68 -15.57 -29.20
CA LYS A 22 -17.36 -14.41 -28.38
C LYS A 22 -18.15 -14.43 -27.08
N THR A 23 -17.51 -13.92 -26.04
CA THR A 23 -18.11 -13.65 -24.73
C THR A 23 -17.93 -12.17 -24.43
N GLU A 24 -19.03 -11.53 -24.03
CA GLU A 24 -19.06 -10.11 -23.70
C GLU A 24 -19.59 -9.95 -22.29
N VAL A 25 -18.90 -9.17 -21.47
CA VAL A 25 -19.30 -8.84 -20.10
C VAL A 25 -19.26 -7.33 -19.94
N SER A 26 -20.37 -6.77 -19.45
CA SER A 26 -20.42 -5.36 -19.08
C SER A 26 -19.82 -5.18 -17.69
N PHE A 27 -18.83 -4.30 -17.58
CA PHE A 27 -18.18 -3.95 -16.33
C PHE A 27 -18.43 -2.47 -16.03
N LEU A 28 -19.15 -2.19 -14.95
CA LEU A 28 -19.28 -0.85 -14.41
C LEU A 28 -18.40 -0.75 -13.16
N PRO A 29 -17.31 0.04 -13.17
CA PRO A 29 -16.50 0.22 -11.98
C PRO A 29 -17.35 0.82 -10.85
N ASN A 30 -17.11 0.34 -9.63
CA ASN A 30 -17.86 0.75 -8.46
C ASN A 30 -17.73 2.28 -8.27
N THR A 31 -18.82 2.97 -7.89
CA THR A 31 -18.87 4.44 -7.73
C THR A 31 -18.13 4.95 -6.48
N CYS A 32 -17.22 4.15 -5.93
CA CYS A 32 -16.56 4.40 -4.67
C CYS A 32 -15.56 5.57 -4.81
N LYS A 33 -16.05 6.80 -4.59
CA LYS A 33 -15.26 8.06 -4.58
C LYS A 33 -14.14 8.06 -3.53
N ARG A 34 -14.16 7.11 -2.59
CA ARG A 34 -13.21 7.03 -1.46
C ARG A 34 -11.78 6.72 -1.86
N TYR A 35 -11.55 6.28 -3.09
CA TYR A 35 -10.21 6.06 -3.60
C TYR A 35 -9.33 7.33 -3.57
N TRP A 36 -9.95 8.52 -3.48
CA TRP A 36 -9.29 9.82 -3.54
C TRP A 36 -9.85 10.86 -2.54
N ASN A 37 -10.25 10.44 -1.33
CA ASN A 37 -10.93 11.34 -0.39
C ASN A 37 -10.00 11.95 0.69
N PRO A 38 -9.73 13.27 0.74
CA PRO A 38 -8.86 13.92 1.73
C PRO A 38 -9.14 13.57 3.21
N ASP A 39 -10.33 13.07 3.54
CA ASP A 39 -10.76 12.65 4.88
C ASP A 39 -10.66 11.12 5.10
N PHE A 40 -9.44 10.60 4.92
CA PHE A 40 -9.08 9.17 4.86
C PHE A 40 -9.31 8.31 6.13
N LEU A 41 -9.68 8.88 7.28
CA LEU A 41 -9.72 8.14 8.56
C LEU A 41 -11.11 7.60 8.96
N GLN A 42 -12.13 7.77 8.13
CA GLN A 42 -13.46 7.27 8.47
C GLN A 42 -13.54 5.75 8.26
N GLN A 43 -13.81 5.01 9.35
CA GLN A 43 -14.10 3.58 9.30
C GLN A 43 -15.30 3.32 8.35
N PRO A 44 -15.18 2.41 7.39
CA PRO A 44 -16.30 2.03 6.55
C PRO A 44 -17.19 1.00 7.28
N ASN A 45 -18.49 1.26 7.37
CA ASN A 45 -19.48 0.18 7.46
C ASN A 45 -19.47 -0.55 6.11
N VAL A 46 -18.69 -1.62 5.99
CA VAL A 46 -18.67 -2.48 4.80
C VAL A 46 -19.63 -3.63 5.03
N THR A 47 -20.58 -3.78 4.12
CA THR A 47 -21.39 -4.99 3.98
C THR A 47 -20.50 -6.11 3.46
N THR A 48 -20.40 -7.21 4.20
CA THR A 48 -19.57 -8.36 3.89
C THR A 48 -19.99 -8.98 2.55
N GLU A 49 -19.18 -8.87 1.50
CA GLU A 49 -19.37 -9.68 0.29
C GLU A 49 -18.80 -11.08 0.54
N THR A 50 -19.66 -12.08 0.38
CA THR A 50 -19.32 -13.50 0.55
C THR A 50 -18.49 -13.95 -0.65
N PRO A 51 -17.25 -14.45 -0.47
CA PRO A 51 -16.46 -14.93 -1.58
C PRO A 51 -17.08 -16.22 -2.16
N VAL A 52 -17.34 -16.21 -3.47
CA VAL A 52 -17.71 -17.41 -4.22
C VAL A 52 -16.44 -18.25 -4.38
N VAL A 53 -16.39 -19.39 -3.70
CA VAL A 53 -15.27 -20.34 -3.74
C VAL A 53 -15.21 -21.00 -5.13
N GLY A 54 -14.30 -20.53 -5.97
CA GLY A 54 -13.88 -21.23 -7.19
C GLY A 54 -12.64 -22.08 -6.90
N VAL A 55 -12.74 -23.39 -7.11
CA VAL A 55 -11.64 -24.34 -6.92
C VAL A 55 -10.50 -24.01 -7.90
N ALA A 56 -9.33 -23.66 -7.38
CA ALA A 56 -8.12 -23.43 -8.18
C ALA A 56 -7.51 -24.78 -8.62
N PRO A 57 -7.02 -24.91 -9.86
CA PRO A 57 -6.31 -26.11 -10.30
C PRO A 57 -4.90 -26.12 -9.69
N ASP A 58 -4.51 -27.31 -9.24
CA ASP A 58 -3.25 -27.63 -8.58
C ASP A 58 -2.07 -27.51 -9.57
N ILE A 59 -1.13 -26.59 -9.30
CA ILE A 59 0.09 -26.41 -10.09
C ILE A 59 1.29 -26.28 -9.15
N THR A 60 2.12 -27.31 -9.18
CA THR A 60 3.55 -27.45 -8.79
C THR A 60 4.09 -26.65 -7.61
N THR A 61 4.78 -27.40 -6.74
CA THR A 61 5.62 -27.00 -5.59
C THR A 61 6.09 -25.54 -5.63
N PRO A 62 5.53 -24.65 -4.78
CA PRO A 62 5.97 -23.27 -4.75
C PRO A 62 7.41 -23.19 -4.25
N ALA A 63 8.22 -22.36 -4.91
CA ALA A 63 9.54 -21.97 -4.42
C ALA A 63 9.43 -21.47 -2.96
N PRO A 64 10.46 -21.69 -2.12
CA PRO A 64 10.39 -21.26 -0.73
C PRO A 64 10.02 -19.77 -0.64
N PRO A 65 9.07 -19.39 0.23
CA PRO A 65 8.60 -18.02 0.32
C PRO A 65 9.77 -17.11 0.68
N SER A 66 10.04 -16.13 -0.17
CA SER A 66 11.08 -15.14 0.10
C SER A 66 10.61 -14.25 1.25
N CYS A 67 11.33 -14.21 2.36
CA CYS A 67 10.92 -13.42 3.51
C CYS A 67 11.00 -11.91 3.25
N PRO A 68 10.10 -11.11 3.84
CA PRO A 68 10.27 -9.66 3.87
C PRO A 68 11.54 -9.29 4.62
N ASN A 69 12.15 -8.16 4.24
CA ASN A 69 13.24 -7.58 4.99
C ASN A 69 12.68 -6.75 6.16
N CYS A 70 12.80 -7.26 7.38
CA CYS A 70 12.33 -6.56 8.58
C CYS A 70 13.51 -5.87 9.26
N SER A 71 13.60 -4.55 9.12
CA SER A 71 14.76 -3.78 9.58
C SER A 71 14.50 -3.12 10.93
N MET A 72 15.32 -3.43 11.95
CA MET A 72 15.23 -2.88 13.31
C MET A 72 16.47 -2.09 13.77
N ASN A 73 17.54 -1.99 12.99
CA ASN A 73 18.83 -1.50 13.50
C ASN A 73 19.09 -0.02 13.18
N SER A 74 19.87 0.68 14.01
CA SER A 74 20.19 2.11 13.85
C SER A 74 20.93 2.48 12.56
N THR A 75 21.73 1.58 11.98
CA THR A 75 22.32 1.71 10.63
C THR A 75 21.23 1.76 9.54
N ALA A 76 20.05 1.21 9.82
CA ALA A 76 18.89 1.32 8.97
C ALA A 76 18.25 2.70 9.03
N GLN A 77 18.52 3.53 10.04
CA GLN A 77 17.88 4.84 10.18
C GLN A 77 18.35 5.82 9.09
N GLU A 78 19.66 5.95 8.87
CA GLU A 78 20.19 6.79 7.78
C GLU A 78 19.76 6.25 6.42
N SER A 79 19.78 4.92 6.26
CA SER A 79 19.30 4.24 5.06
C SER A 79 17.80 4.49 4.82
N LEU A 80 17.01 4.59 5.89
CA LEU A 80 15.58 4.90 5.85
C LEU A 80 15.34 6.38 5.51
N VAL A 81 16.13 7.30 6.07
CA VAL A 81 16.09 8.72 5.69
C VAL A 81 16.39 8.88 4.20
N GLN A 82 17.40 8.17 3.69
CA GLN A 82 17.71 8.16 2.26
C GLN A 82 16.57 7.56 1.43
N ALA A 83 16.01 6.42 1.83
CA ALA A 83 14.89 5.79 1.13
C ALA A 83 13.64 6.69 1.11
N VAL A 84 13.34 7.39 2.21
CA VAL A 84 12.25 8.38 2.27
C VAL A 84 12.53 9.55 1.33
N ASN A 85 13.76 10.08 1.32
CA ASN A 85 14.17 11.14 0.41
C ASN A 85 14.02 10.73 -1.07
N GLU A 86 14.47 9.54 -1.43
CA GLU A 86 14.32 9.02 -2.79
C GLU A 86 12.84 8.87 -3.19
N SER A 87 12.01 8.37 -2.28
CA SER A 87 10.56 8.20 -2.50
C SER A 87 9.82 9.53 -2.71
N VAL A 88 10.12 10.54 -1.88
CA VAL A 88 9.38 11.81 -1.89
C VAL A 88 9.92 12.84 -2.87
N CYS A 89 11.22 12.79 -3.19
CA CYS A 89 11.91 13.79 -4.02
C CYS A 89 12.33 13.28 -5.40
N ASN A 90 12.64 11.99 -5.54
CA ASN A 90 13.16 11.43 -6.79
C ASN A 90 12.19 10.44 -7.45
N ASN A 91 10.99 10.26 -6.89
CA ASN A 91 10.05 9.20 -7.26
C ASN A 91 10.68 7.79 -7.22
N GLY A 92 11.73 7.61 -6.42
CA GLY A 92 12.45 6.35 -6.25
C GLY A 92 11.79 5.47 -5.20
N GLY A 93 11.30 4.30 -5.60
CA GLY A 93 10.55 3.42 -4.69
C GLY A 93 9.21 4.01 -4.24
N ARG A 94 8.48 3.25 -3.43
CA ARG A 94 7.13 3.61 -2.94
C ARG A 94 6.98 3.24 -1.48
N ILE A 95 6.39 4.14 -0.71
CA ILE A 95 6.08 3.93 0.71
C ILE A 95 4.58 3.77 0.85
N TYR A 96 4.17 2.63 1.34
CA TYR A 96 2.79 2.31 1.68
C TYR A 96 2.68 2.22 3.20
N PHE A 97 1.56 2.66 3.75
CA PHE A 97 1.22 2.43 5.15
C PHE A 97 0.16 1.36 5.22
N PHE A 98 0.28 0.44 6.15
CA PHE A 98 -0.74 -0.56 6.41
C PHE A 98 -1.20 -0.42 7.86
N LYS A 99 -2.51 -0.27 8.06
CA LYS A 99 -3.15 -0.31 9.37
C LYS A 99 -3.95 -1.61 9.47
N PRO A 100 -3.56 -2.55 10.35
CA PRO A 100 -4.34 -3.76 10.58
C PRO A 100 -5.76 -3.43 11.05
N HIS A 101 -6.74 -4.25 10.67
CA HIS A 101 -8.06 -4.18 11.28
C HIS A 101 -8.02 -4.82 12.66
N SER A 102 -8.73 -4.23 13.62
CA SER A 102 -8.92 -4.81 14.94
C SER A 102 -9.89 -5.99 14.85
N SER A 103 -9.45 -7.15 14.34
CA SER A 103 -10.25 -8.37 14.33
C SER A 103 -10.03 -9.17 15.63
N THR A 104 -11.10 -9.76 16.14
CA THR A 104 -11.09 -10.71 17.28
C THR A 104 -10.53 -12.07 16.90
N GLU A 105 -10.59 -12.44 15.62
CA GLU A 105 -10.02 -13.69 15.10
C GLU A 105 -8.59 -13.43 14.60
N LYS A 106 -7.64 -14.12 15.23
CA LYS A 106 -6.24 -14.14 14.82
C LYS A 106 -6.08 -15.20 13.74
N ASP A 107 -6.20 -14.80 12.48
CA ASP A 107 -5.63 -15.58 11.40
C ASP A 107 -4.10 -15.46 11.48
N GLU A 108 -3.39 -16.56 11.72
CA GLU A 108 -1.93 -16.55 11.80
C GLU A 108 -1.26 -16.41 10.43
N GLU A 109 -1.98 -16.78 9.36
CA GLU A 109 -1.46 -16.83 7.98
C GLU A 109 -1.70 -15.52 7.23
N SER A 110 -2.62 -14.70 7.71
CA SER A 110 -2.99 -13.46 7.03
C SER A 110 -3.36 -12.33 7.97
N LEU A 111 -3.24 -11.10 7.48
CA LEU A 111 -3.61 -9.90 8.21
C LEU A 111 -4.44 -8.97 7.35
N ALA A 112 -5.73 -8.89 7.64
CA ALA A 112 -6.62 -7.92 7.02
C ALA A 112 -6.34 -6.51 7.56
N GLY A 113 -6.41 -5.51 6.67
CA GLY A 113 -6.20 -4.12 7.04
C GLY A 113 -6.48 -3.16 5.90
N THR A 114 -6.10 -1.90 6.13
CA THR A 114 -6.24 -0.82 5.16
C THR A 114 -4.85 -0.31 4.78
N VAL A 115 -4.59 -0.23 3.47
CA VAL A 115 -3.38 0.40 2.93
C VAL A 115 -3.66 1.86 2.61
N TYR A 116 -2.66 2.71 2.84
CA TYR A 116 -2.62 4.11 2.44
C TYR A 116 -1.36 4.39 1.62
N PHE A 117 -1.48 5.18 0.57
CA PHE A 117 -0.39 5.52 -0.34
C PHE A 117 -0.49 6.97 -0.79
N VAL A 118 0.59 7.75 -0.66
CA VAL A 118 0.66 9.11 -1.20
C VAL A 118 0.99 9.02 -2.69
N ALA A 119 -0.04 9.17 -3.53
CA ALA A 119 0.11 9.08 -4.97
C ALA A 119 0.89 10.26 -5.53
N TYR A 120 0.46 11.48 -5.17
CA TYR A 120 1.04 12.72 -5.67
C TYR A 120 0.61 13.90 -4.80
N GLU A 121 1.54 14.80 -4.45
CA GLU A 121 1.27 15.93 -3.55
C GLU A 121 0.58 15.49 -2.26
N LYS A 122 -0.60 16.03 -1.97
CA LYS A 122 -1.44 15.69 -0.80
C LYS A 122 -2.43 14.57 -1.07
N THR A 123 -2.40 14.02 -2.27
CA THR A 123 -3.36 13.04 -2.72
C THR A 123 -2.96 11.67 -2.19
N VAL A 124 -3.79 11.14 -1.29
CA VAL A 124 -3.64 9.78 -0.76
C VAL A 124 -4.67 8.88 -1.44
N ALA A 125 -4.28 7.64 -1.71
CA ALA A 125 -5.17 6.55 -2.07
C ALA A 125 -5.26 5.60 -0.87
N SER A 126 -6.45 5.06 -0.63
CA SER A 126 -6.68 4.09 0.44
C SER A 126 -7.59 2.95 -0.01
N TRP A 127 -7.26 1.72 0.37
CA TRP A 127 -8.07 0.54 0.07
C TRP A 127 -7.87 -0.55 1.13
N ASN A 128 -8.84 -1.45 1.23
CA ASN A 128 -8.71 -2.63 2.09
C ASN A 128 -7.95 -3.73 1.36
N THR A 129 -7.09 -4.44 2.07
CA THR A 129 -6.31 -5.56 1.56
C THR A 129 -6.06 -6.57 2.67
N THR A 130 -5.64 -7.77 2.26
CA THR A 130 -5.07 -8.78 3.16
C THR A 130 -3.57 -8.90 2.89
N LEU A 131 -2.75 -8.88 3.93
CA LEU A 131 -1.33 -9.25 3.82
C LEU A 131 -1.23 -10.76 4.03
N ILE A 132 -0.52 -11.45 3.14
CA ILE A 132 -0.18 -12.86 3.30
C ILE A 132 1.11 -12.93 4.12
N LEU A 133 1.07 -13.63 5.25
CA LEU A 133 2.18 -13.80 6.15
C LEU A 133 2.87 -15.14 5.87
N ALA A 134 4.14 -15.10 5.49
CA ALA A 134 4.94 -16.31 5.42
C ALA A 134 5.31 -16.73 6.86
N HIS A 135 4.64 -17.73 7.43
CA HIS A 135 4.87 -18.23 8.81
C HIS A 135 6.32 -18.55 9.15
N GLN A 136 7.11 -18.87 8.13
CA GLN A 136 8.52 -19.23 8.25
C GLN A 136 9.41 -17.99 8.48
N CYS A 137 8.87 -16.79 8.28
CA CYS A 137 9.57 -15.52 8.36
C CYS A 137 9.29 -14.84 9.70
N SER A 138 10.33 -14.67 10.52
CA SER A 138 10.22 -13.92 11.78
C SER A 138 10.25 -12.42 11.49
N CYS A 139 9.14 -11.73 11.74
CA CYS A 139 9.05 -10.27 11.67
C CYS A 139 8.18 -9.73 12.81
N ASP A 140 8.80 -9.31 13.91
CA ASP A 140 8.07 -8.88 15.10
C ASP A 140 7.21 -7.63 14.87
N ILE A 141 7.55 -6.81 13.87
CA ILE A 141 6.76 -5.63 13.45
C ILE A 141 5.35 -6.05 12.99
N LEU A 142 5.24 -7.21 12.32
CA LEU A 142 3.95 -7.73 11.83
C LEU A 142 3.12 -8.41 12.93
N ARG A 143 3.73 -8.70 14.09
CA ARG A 143 3.05 -9.27 15.25
C ARG A 143 2.28 -8.21 16.04
N ASP A 144 2.73 -6.96 15.99
CA ASP A 144 1.99 -5.84 16.58
C ASP A 144 0.82 -5.42 15.68
N ARG A 145 -0.35 -6.03 15.92
CA ARG A 145 -1.59 -5.76 15.18
C ARG A 145 -2.26 -4.42 15.56
N ASN A 146 -1.75 -3.72 16.55
CA ASN A 146 -2.35 -2.46 17.02
C ASN A 146 -1.70 -1.23 16.40
N SER A 147 -0.51 -1.39 15.84
CA SER A 147 0.25 -0.30 15.23
C SER A 147 0.12 -0.34 13.71
N ALA A 148 0.10 0.85 13.10
CA ALA A 148 0.38 0.95 11.68
C ALA A 148 1.82 0.51 11.41
N ILE A 149 2.06 -0.01 10.21
CA ILE A 149 3.39 -0.36 9.70
C ILE A 149 3.62 0.36 8.38
N ALA A 150 4.87 0.49 7.97
CA ALA A 150 5.20 0.97 6.64
C ALA A 150 5.87 -0.14 5.82
N ILE A 151 5.40 -0.27 4.59
CA ILE A 151 5.87 -1.22 3.59
C ILE A 151 6.60 -0.40 2.54
N TRP A 152 7.90 -0.58 2.46
CA TRP A 152 8.73 0.03 1.44
C TRP A 152 8.93 -0.94 0.29
N SER A 153 8.57 -0.47 -0.91
CA SER A 153 8.86 -1.15 -2.17
C SER A 153 9.98 -0.40 -2.87
N GLY A 154 11.10 -1.08 -3.08
CA GLY A 154 12.21 -0.53 -3.87
C GLY A 154 11.77 -0.19 -5.30
N PRO A 155 12.57 0.59 -6.04
CA PRO A 155 12.22 1.07 -7.38
C PRO A 155 11.94 -0.05 -8.40
N HIS A 156 12.47 -1.26 -8.18
CA HIS A 156 12.29 -2.42 -9.05
C HIS A 156 11.44 -3.53 -8.41
N VAL A 157 10.82 -3.27 -7.25
CA VAL A 157 9.96 -4.22 -6.58
C VAL A 157 8.51 -3.94 -6.98
N PHE A 158 7.90 -4.92 -7.63
CA PHE A 158 6.50 -4.91 -8.08
C PHE A 158 5.71 -5.91 -7.24
N GLY A 159 4.44 -5.62 -6.96
CA GLY A 159 3.59 -6.54 -6.17
C GLY A 159 2.51 -5.83 -5.36
N LEU A 160 2.75 -4.57 -4.98
CA LEU A 160 1.79 -3.75 -4.27
C LEU A 160 1.29 -2.60 -5.15
N TYR A 161 0.07 -2.73 -5.65
CA TYR A 161 -0.60 -1.70 -6.44
C TYR A 161 -1.80 -1.14 -5.68
N PRO A 162 -2.16 0.13 -5.92
CA PRO A 162 -3.43 0.65 -5.45
C PRO A 162 -4.58 -0.30 -5.85
N GLY A 163 -5.38 -0.71 -4.87
CA GLY A 163 -6.53 -1.60 -5.07
C GLY A 163 -6.24 -3.10 -5.04
N SER A 164 -4.99 -3.52 -4.80
CA SER A 164 -4.67 -4.93 -4.54
C SER A 164 -5.49 -5.45 -3.35
N VAL A 165 -6.22 -6.55 -3.55
CA VAL A 165 -7.03 -7.21 -2.52
C VAL A 165 -6.20 -8.12 -1.60
N SER A 166 -5.07 -8.61 -2.10
CA SER A 166 -4.12 -9.44 -1.37
C SER A 166 -2.69 -9.06 -1.77
N VAL A 167 -1.78 -9.11 -0.80
CA VAL A 167 -0.39 -8.65 -0.96
C VAL A 167 0.55 -9.65 -0.30
N ASP A 168 1.48 -10.17 -1.08
CA ASP A 168 2.64 -10.89 -0.58
C ASP A 168 3.73 -9.87 -0.18
N LEU A 169 4.33 -10.06 0.99
CA LEU A 169 5.39 -9.20 1.51
C LEU A 169 6.79 -9.61 1.02
N ALA A 170 6.91 -10.70 0.26
CA ALA A 170 8.15 -11.15 -0.34
C ALA A 170 8.86 -10.03 -1.13
N GLY A 171 10.14 -9.79 -0.80
CA GLY A 171 10.95 -8.75 -1.45
C GLY A 171 10.62 -7.32 -1.04
N HIS A 172 9.66 -7.11 -0.13
CA HIS A 172 9.36 -5.82 0.47
C HIS A 172 10.12 -5.62 1.78
N THR A 173 10.42 -4.36 2.10
CA THR A 173 11.01 -4.00 3.40
C THR A 173 9.92 -3.50 4.33
N ILE A 174 9.82 -4.11 5.51
CA ILE A 174 8.87 -3.72 6.54
C ILE A 174 9.60 -2.90 7.60
N VAL A 175 9.06 -1.73 7.91
CA VAL A 175 9.55 -0.86 8.97
C VAL A 175 8.41 -0.46 9.90
N SER A 176 8.75 -0.26 11.17
CA SER A 176 7.78 0.24 12.14
C SER A 176 7.38 1.67 11.79
N PHE A 177 6.14 2.03 12.13
CA PHE A 177 5.65 3.39 11.94
C PHE A 177 6.48 4.42 12.72
N SER A 178 6.97 4.07 13.92
CA SER A 178 7.82 4.93 14.73
C SER A 178 9.15 5.26 14.05
N SER A 179 9.84 4.26 13.47
CA SER A 179 11.11 4.47 12.78
C SER A 179 10.94 5.35 11.54
N LEU A 180 9.87 5.12 10.76
CA LEU A 180 9.55 5.96 9.61
C LEU A 180 9.22 7.40 10.03
N HIS A 181 8.43 7.58 11.09
CA HIS A 181 8.11 8.92 11.59
C HIS A 181 9.39 9.67 11.99
N THR A 182 10.30 9.03 12.73
CA THR A 182 11.61 9.62 13.08
C THR A 182 12.42 9.96 11.84
N ALA A 183 12.45 9.09 10.82
CA ALA A 183 13.18 9.34 9.58
C ALA A 183 12.60 10.53 8.79
N LEU A 184 11.27 10.66 8.78
CA LEU A 184 10.59 11.77 8.13
C LEU A 184 10.87 13.12 8.81
N VAL A 185 10.90 13.13 10.15
CA VAL A 185 11.25 14.33 10.93
C VAL A 185 12.70 14.74 10.67
N ASP A 186 13.64 13.79 10.69
CA ASP A 186 15.05 14.06 10.38
C ASP A 186 15.22 14.60 8.95
N LEU A 187 14.62 13.95 7.95
CA LEU A 187 14.62 14.45 6.57
C LEU A 187 14.09 15.88 6.47
N THR A 188 12.96 16.16 7.10
CA THR A 188 12.34 17.50 7.09
C THR A 188 13.29 18.54 7.67
N THR A 189 13.90 18.23 8.81
CA THR A 189 14.87 19.10 9.50
C THR A 189 16.10 19.37 8.61
N ARG A 190 16.64 18.32 7.97
CA ARG A 190 17.78 18.44 7.04
C ARG A 190 17.45 19.28 5.82
N LEU A 191 16.24 19.17 5.30
CA LEU A 191 15.78 19.97 4.17
C LEU A 191 15.62 21.44 4.56
N GLU A 192 15.05 21.73 5.72
CA GLU A 192 14.89 23.09 6.26
C GLU A 192 16.24 23.80 6.46
N ILE A 193 17.21 23.12 7.08
CA ILE A 193 18.58 23.65 7.29
C ILE A 193 19.29 23.93 5.95
N LYS A 194 19.05 23.11 4.93
CA LYS A 194 19.67 23.26 3.60
C LYS A 194 18.99 24.32 2.72
N THR A 195 17.81 24.82 3.08
CA THR A 195 17.03 25.67 2.16
C THR A 195 17.36 27.16 2.19
N SER A 196 18.07 27.56 1.14
CA SER A 196 17.70 28.72 0.30
C SER A 196 16.66 28.23 -0.74
N GLU A 197 15.40 28.61 -0.53
CA GLU A 197 14.26 28.74 -1.47
C GLU A 197 13.81 27.60 -2.45
N SER A 198 14.49 26.46 -2.67
CA SER A 198 14.15 25.59 -3.83
C SER A 198 13.67 24.13 -3.59
N VAL A 199 13.34 23.68 -2.37
CA VAL A 199 13.00 22.25 -2.11
C VAL A 199 11.56 21.85 -2.49
N LYS A 200 10.58 22.75 -2.35
CA LYS A 200 9.16 22.46 -2.67
C LYS A 200 8.90 21.88 -4.07
N PRO A 201 9.51 22.36 -5.17
CA PRO A 201 9.27 21.79 -6.50
C PRO A 201 9.87 20.39 -6.72
N LYS A 202 10.90 20.00 -5.95
CA LYS A 202 11.55 18.68 -6.06
C LYS A 202 10.83 17.62 -5.23
N CYS A 203 10.45 17.92 -4.00
CA CYS A 203 9.89 16.94 -3.05
C CYS A 203 8.37 16.94 -3.00
N ARG A 204 7.72 16.69 -4.13
CA ARG A 204 6.27 16.90 -4.28
C ARG A 204 5.42 16.10 -3.30
N LYS A 205 5.84 14.89 -2.90
CA LYS A 205 5.05 14.02 -2.00
C LYS A 205 5.31 14.28 -0.51
N LEU A 206 6.27 15.13 -0.16
CA LEU A 206 6.71 15.30 1.23
C LEU A 206 5.56 15.77 2.13
N GLU A 207 4.82 16.79 1.69
CA GLU A 207 3.72 17.36 2.46
C GLU A 207 2.56 16.35 2.65
N GLY A 208 2.24 15.57 1.61
CA GLY A 208 1.23 14.50 1.73
C GLY A 208 1.66 13.38 2.66
N LEU A 209 2.95 13.02 2.64
CA LEU A 209 3.50 12.01 3.53
C LEU A 209 3.47 12.46 5.00
N GLN A 210 3.86 13.71 5.27
CA GLN A 210 3.75 14.31 6.60
C GLN A 210 2.32 14.35 7.12
N LEU A 211 1.36 14.74 6.26
CA LEU A 211 -0.06 14.77 6.63
C LEU A 211 -0.59 13.36 6.94
N LEU A 212 -0.23 12.37 6.13
CA LEU A 212 -0.65 10.99 6.33
C LEU A 212 -0.10 10.40 7.62
N VAL A 213 1.19 10.58 7.90
CA VAL A 213 1.81 10.14 9.17
C VAL A 213 1.11 10.78 10.35
N ARG A 214 0.86 12.10 10.33
CA ARG A 214 0.14 12.77 11.41
C ARG A 214 -1.26 12.19 11.64
N LYS A 215 -2.03 12.02 10.56
CA LYS A 215 -3.38 11.44 10.62
C LYS A 215 -3.38 10.01 11.19
N LEU A 216 -2.42 9.18 10.79
CA LEU A 216 -2.31 7.80 11.29
C LEU A 216 -1.87 7.74 12.76
N ALA A 217 -1.05 8.69 13.23
CA ALA A 217 -0.65 8.78 14.63
C ALA A 217 -1.82 9.20 15.55
N ASP A 218 -2.71 10.08 15.05
CA ASP A 218 -3.87 10.59 15.79
C ASP A 218 -5.05 9.60 15.82
N ALA A 219 -5.10 8.65 14.87
CA ALA A 219 -6.15 7.64 14.76
C ALA A 219 -5.93 6.48 15.75
N ARG A 220 -6.10 6.75 17.05
CA ARG A 220 -6.17 5.74 18.12
C ARG A 220 -7.47 4.95 18.08
#